data_AF-A0A1B7IX73-F1
#
_entry.id   AF-A0A1B7IX73-F1
#
_cell.length_a   1.000
_cell.length_b   1.000
_cell.length_c   1.000
_cell.angle_alpha   90.00
_cell.angle_beta   90.00
_cell.angle_gamma   90.00
#
_symmetry.space_group_name_H-M   'P 1'
#
loop_
_entity.id
_entity.type
_entity.pdbx_description
1 polymer ?
#
loop_
_entity_poly.entity_id
_entity_poly.type
_entity_poly.pdbx_seq_one_letter_code
_entity_poly.pdbx_strand_id
1 'polypeptide(L)'
;MKIVLDCREIKSIPLIEREVTIDDSKLFVSFSLIGDLNFFFEYYKDYECHDESIRSAEKFIASEEKITKDGYLSEEIGFSKQQDNSKISLLKSIMLDELNLPDDGEGFIYNGDKTYVETLLRRLSSR
;
A
#
# COMPACT_ATOMS: atom_id res chain seq x y z
N MET A 1 20.70 0.68 6.25
CA MET A 1 19.99 0.82 7.55
C MET A 1 18.56 1.10 7.18
N LYS A 2 17.63 0.22 7.59
CA LYS A 2 16.22 0.36 7.24
C LYS A 2 15.59 1.48 8.09
N ILE A 3 15.05 2.51 7.43
CA ILE A 3 14.43 3.69 8.06
C ILE A 3 12.97 3.78 7.61
N VAL A 4 12.04 3.66 8.54
CA VAL A 4 10.61 3.92 8.30
C VAL A 4 10.40 5.43 8.24
N LEU A 5 9.89 5.93 7.11
CA LEU A 5 9.61 7.35 6.90
C LEU A 5 8.15 7.70 7.15
N ASP A 6 7.24 6.79 6.84
CA ASP A 6 5.80 7.00 7.00
C ASP A 6 5.11 5.67 7.27
N CYS A 7 4.08 5.70 8.11
CA CYS A 7 3.21 4.57 8.37
C CYS A 7 1.80 5.09 8.68
N ARG A 8 0.83 4.79 7.80
CA ARG A 8 -0.55 5.30 7.94
C ARG A 8 -1.57 4.46 7.18
N GLU A 9 -2.81 4.50 7.64
CA GLU A 9 -3.95 3.89 6.94
C GLU A 9 -4.25 4.62 5.62
N ILE A 10 -4.52 3.84 4.57
CA ILE A 10 -4.97 4.34 3.27
C ILE A 10 -6.48 4.59 3.33
N LYS A 11 -6.87 5.86 3.27
CA LYS A 11 -8.29 6.24 3.37
C LYS A 11 -9.19 5.64 2.28
N SER A 12 -8.67 5.43 1.07
CA SER A 12 -9.43 4.82 -0.03
C SER A 12 -9.66 3.31 0.15
N ILE A 13 -8.87 2.65 1.00
CA ILE A 13 -8.99 1.23 1.31
C ILE A 13 -8.89 1.06 2.84
N PRO A 14 -9.99 1.24 3.59
CA PRO A 14 -9.97 1.23 5.05
C PRO A 14 -9.28 -0.02 5.61
N LEU A 15 -8.71 0.05 6.81
CA LEU A 15 -7.94 -1.02 7.45
C LEU A 15 -6.66 -1.46 6.71
N ILE A 16 -6.33 -0.92 5.53
CA ILE A 16 -5.03 -1.16 4.91
C ILE A 16 -4.07 -0.08 5.38
N GLU A 17 -2.98 -0.49 6.01
CA GLU A 17 -1.88 0.37 6.39
C GLU A 17 -0.81 0.35 5.30
N ARG A 18 -0.32 1.53 4.93
CA ARG A 18 0.87 1.69 4.11
C ARG A 18 2.04 2.06 4.98
N GLU A 19 3.16 1.38 4.79
CA GLU A 19 4.46 1.77 5.31
C GLU A 19 5.39 2.15 4.15
N VAL A 20 6.07 3.29 4.28
CA VAL A 20 7.11 3.76 3.35
C VAL A 20 8.45 3.70 4.06
N THR A 21 9.37 2.93 3.49
CA THR A 21 10.63 2.60 4.16
C THR A 21 11.80 2.68 3.21
N ILE A 22 12.93 3.21 3.65
CA ILE A 22 14.17 3.29 2.88
C ILE A 22 15.22 2.34 3.45
N ASP A 23 15.96 1.66 2.58
CA ASP A 23 17.22 1.02 2.91
C ASP A 23 18.27 1.39 1.86
N ASP A 24 19.22 2.23 2.25
CA ASP A 24 20.22 2.83 1.34
C ASP A 24 19.55 3.59 0.17
N SER A 25 19.85 3.27 -1.09
CA SER A 25 19.19 3.88 -2.25
C SER A 25 17.88 3.20 -2.66
N LYS A 26 17.34 2.28 -1.83
CA LYS A 26 16.15 1.52 -2.15
C LYS A 26 14.95 2.00 -1.34
N LEU A 27 13.87 2.35 -2.04
CA LEU A 27 12.59 2.70 -1.43
C LEU A 27 11.65 1.52 -1.50
N PHE A 28 10.99 1.24 -0.39
CA PHE A 28 9.98 0.21 -0.23
C PHE A 28 8.65 0.86 0.13
N VAL A 29 7.58 0.36 -0.47
CA VAL A 29 6.21 0.71 -0.11
C VAL A 29 5.47 -0.58 0.13
N SER A 30 5.09 -0.80 1.39
CA SER A 30 4.38 -2.00 1.79
C SER A 30 2.97 -1.69 2.27
N PHE A 31 2.09 -2.65 2.05
CA PHE A 31 0.66 -2.61 2.35
C PHE A 31 0.32 -3.80 3.22
N SER A 32 -0.24 -3.55 4.40
CA SER A 32 -0.65 -4.59 5.35
C SER A 32 -2.11 -4.38 5.77
N LEU A 33 -2.80 -5.45 6.16
CA LEU A 33 -4.15 -5.33 6.74
C LEU A 33 -4.06 -5.26 8.27
N ILE A 34 -4.68 -4.24 8.85
CA ILE A 34 -4.85 -4.11 10.28
C ILE A 34 -5.63 -5.31 10.82
N GLY A 35 -5.02 -6.03 11.74
CA GLY A 35 -5.58 -7.25 12.34
C GLY A 35 -5.34 -8.54 11.56
N ASP A 36 -4.55 -8.53 10.47
CA ASP A 36 -4.09 -9.74 9.79
C ASP A 36 -2.61 -9.63 9.38
N LEU A 37 -1.73 -10.18 10.23
CA LEU A 37 -0.28 -10.15 10.03
C LEU A 37 0.19 -10.96 8.81
N ASN A 38 -0.66 -11.82 8.23
CA ASN A 38 -0.29 -12.64 7.07
C ASN A 38 -0.69 -11.99 5.74
N PHE A 39 -1.38 -10.85 5.77
CA PHE A 39 -1.81 -10.14 4.58
C PHE A 39 -0.90 -8.94 4.35
N PHE A 40 0.17 -9.17 3.59
CA PHE A 40 1.23 -8.20 3.33
C PHE A 40 1.65 -8.22 1.86
N PHE A 41 1.84 -7.04 1.29
CA PHE A 41 2.30 -6.85 -0.08
C PHE A 41 3.30 -5.70 -0.13
N GLU A 42 4.31 -5.81 -1.00
CA GLU A 42 5.37 -4.82 -1.06
C GLU A 42 5.74 -4.50 -2.50
N TYR A 43 6.10 -3.25 -2.73
CA TYR A 43 6.74 -2.75 -3.93
C TYR A 43 8.08 -2.15 -3.54
N TYR A 44 9.05 -2.20 -4.45
CA TYR A 44 10.32 -1.50 -4.27
C TYR A 44 10.76 -0.78 -5.53
N LYS A 45 11.62 0.22 -5.35
CA LYS A 45 12.36 0.88 -6.43
C LYS A 45 13.78 1.15 -5.96
N ASP A 46 14.75 0.81 -6.81
CA ASP A 46 16.16 1.15 -6.62
C ASP A 46 16.42 2.52 -7.28
N TYR A 47 17.00 3.46 -6.52
CA TYR A 47 17.40 4.79 -6.98
C TYR A 47 18.92 4.85 -7.19
N GLU A 48 19.39 5.89 -7.89
CA GLU A 48 20.82 6.08 -8.12
C GLU A 48 21.57 6.39 -6.82
N CYS A 49 20.92 7.07 -5.87
CA CYS A 49 21.48 7.37 -4.57
C CYS A 49 20.41 7.52 -3.47
N HIS A 50 20.88 7.47 -2.22
CA HIS A 50 20.05 7.61 -1.01
C HIS A 50 19.22 8.90 -1.01
N ASP A 51 19.81 10.04 -1.36
CA ASP A 51 19.13 11.34 -1.35
C ASP A 51 17.93 11.40 -2.30
N GLU A 52 18.01 10.73 -3.45
CA GLU A 52 16.89 10.64 -4.40
C GLU A 52 15.73 9.82 -3.84
N SER A 53 16.05 8.68 -3.21
CA SER A 53 15.03 7.84 -2.58
C SER A 53 14.29 8.59 -1.47
N ILE A 54 15.00 9.40 -0.66
CA ILE A 54 14.41 10.27 0.36
C ILE A 54 13.50 11.32 -0.27
N ARG A 55 13.99 12.06 -1.26
CA ARG A 55 13.21 13.14 -1.89
C ARG A 55 11.92 12.62 -2.53
N SER A 56 11.97 11.46 -3.17
CA SER A 56 10.78 10.82 -3.74
C SER A 56 9.76 10.48 -2.66
N ALA A 57 10.21 9.83 -1.57
CA ALA A 57 9.35 9.48 -0.44
C ALA A 57 8.74 10.72 0.22
N GLU A 58 9.53 11.74 0.53
CA GLU A 58 9.04 12.98 1.16
C GLU A 58 8.01 13.72 0.30
N LYS A 59 8.26 13.81 -1.01
CA LYS A 59 7.31 14.42 -1.96
C LYS A 59 5.97 13.68 -1.96
N PHE A 60 6.03 12.35 -1.93
CA PHE A 60 4.85 11.49 -1.89
C PHE A 60 4.07 11.64 -0.58
N ILE A 61 4.75 11.61 0.57
CA ILE A 61 4.12 11.78 1.89
C ILE A 61 3.45 13.16 2.00
N ALA A 62 4.14 14.22 1.56
CA ALA A 62 3.65 15.58 1.63
C ALA A 62 2.46 15.86 0.67
N SER A 63 2.35 15.14 -0.45
CA SER A 63 1.23 15.30 -1.38
C SER A 63 -0.05 14.72 -0.80
N GLU A 64 0.04 13.59 -0.10
CA GLU A 64 -1.13 12.95 0.51
C GLU A 64 -1.64 13.66 1.76
N GLU A 65 -0.76 14.29 2.55
CA GLU A 65 -1.18 15.11 3.70
C GLU A 65 -2.15 16.23 3.31
N LYS A 66 -2.08 16.71 2.06
CA LYS A 66 -2.98 17.74 1.53
C LYS A 66 -4.36 17.20 1.16
N ILE A 67 -4.48 15.90 0.87
CA ILE A 67 -5.71 15.24 0.44
C ILE A 67 -6.59 14.86 1.65
N THR A 68 -6.03 14.89 2.85
CA THR A 68 -6.59 14.33 4.10
C THR A 68 -7.88 14.97 4.66
N LYS A 69 -8.60 15.85 3.95
CA LYS A 69 -9.68 16.67 4.52
C LYS A 69 -11.10 16.09 4.56
N ASP A 70 -11.42 15.01 3.85
CA ASP A 70 -12.77 14.44 3.94
C ASP A 70 -12.75 13.06 4.61
N GLY A 71 -13.38 13.01 5.79
CA GLY A 71 -13.56 11.79 6.56
C GLY A 71 -14.73 10.99 6.00
N TYR A 72 -14.47 9.74 5.63
CA TYR A 72 -15.53 8.78 5.37
C TYR A 72 -16.24 8.43 6.68
N LEU A 73 -17.46 8.93 6.83
CA LEU A 73 -18.48 8.28 7.64
C LEU A 73 -19.05 7.15 6.78
N SER A 74 -18.73 5.90 7.09
CA SER A 74 -19.48 4.77 6.53
C SER A 74 -20.07 3.93 7.66
N GLU A 75 -21.29 3.48 7.39
CA GLU A 75 -22.22 2.69 8.19
C GLU A 75 -21.57 1.53 8.97
N GLU A 76 -22.25 1.04 10.02
CA GLU A 76 -21.83 -0.08 10.89
C GLU A 76 -21.66 -1.40 10.12
N ILE A 77 -20.65 -1.49 9.28
CA ILE A 77 -20.16 -2.74 8.71
C ILE A 77 -19.30 -3.38 9.80
N GLY A 78 -19.65 -4.61 10.18
CA GLY A 78 -18.86 -5.36 11.18
C GLY A 78 -17.40 -5.50 10.74
N PHE A 79 -16.47 -5.35 11.68
CA PHE A 79 -15.03 -5.33 11.44
C PHE A 79 -14.52 -6.45 10.50
N SER A 80 -14.98 -7.69 10.71
CA SER A 80 -14.60 -8.83 9.86
C SER A 80 -15.03 -8.65 8.39
N LYS A 81 -16.22 -8.09 8.15
CA LYS A 81 -16.71 -7.85 6.79
C LYS A 81 -15.94 -6.69 6.15
N GLN A 82 -15.58 -5.68 6.94
CA GLN A 82 -14.72 -4.61 6.45
C GLN A 82 -13.34 -5.13 6.06
N GLN A 83 -12.74 -6.02 6.85
CA GLN A 83 -11.47 -6.67 6.51
C GLN A 83 -11.54 -7.41 5.17
N ASP A 84 -12.59 -8.20 4.92
CA ASP A 84 -12.75 -8.91 3.64
C ASP A 84 -12.90 -7.94 2.45
N ASN A 85 -13.67 -6.87 2.60
CA ASN A 85 -13.80 -5.82 1.59
C ASN A 85 -12.45 -5.17 1.30
N SER A 86 -11.70 -4.82 2.33
CA SER A 86 -10.38 -4.18 2.21
C SER A 86 -9.36 -5.09 1.56
N LYS A 87 -9.37 -6.40 1.87
CA LYS A 87 -8.55 -7.39 1.18
C LYS A 87 -8.85 -7.41 -0.31
N ILE A 88 -10.13 -7.52 -0.69
CA ILE A 88 -10.55 -7.58 -2.09
C ILE A 88 -10.15 -6.29 -2.83
N SER A 89 -10.38 -5.13 -2.21
CA SER A 89 -10.01 -3.83 -2.79
C SER A 89 -8.51 -3.72 -3.02
N LEU A 90 -7.67 -4.05 -2.03
CA LEU A 90 -6.22 -4.02 -2.20
C LEU A 90 -5.76 -4.95 -3.33
N LEU A 91 -6.24 -6.20 -3.35
CA LEU A 91 -5.85 -7.17 -4.37
C LEU A 91 -6.26 -6.71 -5.78
N LYS A 92 -7.43 -6.08 -5.93
CA LYS A 92 -7.85 -5.47 -7.20
C LYS A 92 -6.91 -4.34 -7.61
N SER A 93 -6.59 -3.43 -6.70
CA SER A 93 -5.67 -2.32 -6.99
C SER A 93 -4.27 -2.83 -7.39
N ILE A 94 -3.78 -3.91 -6.78
CA ILE A 94 -2.53 -4.56 -7.19
C ILE A 94 -2.65 -5.14 -8.62
N MET A 95 -3.75 -5.83 -8.93
CA MET A 95 -3.95 -6.46 -10.23
C MET A 95 -4.12 -5.45 -11.38
N LEU A 96 -4.69 -4.28 -11.08
CA LEU A 96 -4.90 -3.20 -12.04
C LEU A 96 -3.75 -2.18 -12.07
N ASP A 97 -2.72 -2.37 -11.24
CA ASP A 97 -1.62 -1.42 -11.04
C ASP A 97 -2.12 0.00 -10.68
N GLU A 98 -3.19 0.08 -9.87
CA GLU A 98 -3.86 1.32 -9.44
C GLU A 98 -3.44 1.80 -8.04
N LEU A 99 -2.39 1.21 -7.46
CA LEU A 99 -1.87 1.66 -6.18
C LEU A 99 -1.12 2.98 -6.33
N ASN A 100 -1.44 3.93 -5.45
CA ASN A 100 -0.70 5.17 -5.37
C ASN A 100 0.69 4.89 -4.77
N LEU A 101 1.72 5.15 -5.55
CA LEU A 101 3.12 4.94 -5.21
C LEU A 101 3.91 6.23 -5.45
N PRO A 102 5.08 6.41 -4.80
CA PRO A 102 6.01 7.48 -5.13
C PRO A 102 6.33 7.50 -6.63
N ASP A 103 6.64 8.69 -7.15
CA ASP A 103 6.91 8.91 -8.58
C ASP A 103 5.81 8.35 -9.52
N ASP A 104 4.54 8.40 -9.07
CA ASP A 104 3.38 7.86 -9.81
C ASP A 104 3.53 6.35 -10.15
N GLY A 105 4.33 5.62 -9.37
CA GLY A 105 4.63 4.20 -9.58
C GLY A 105 5.70 3.92 -10.65
N GLU A 106 6.28 4.93 -11.27
CA GLU A 106 7.30 4.73 -12.31
C GLU A 106 8.55 4.05 -11.73
N GLY A 107 8.91 2.90 -12.30
CA GLY A 107 10.08 2.12 -11.90
C GLY A 107 9.89 1.28 -10.64
N PHE A 108 8.71 1.26 -10.04
CA PHE A 108 8.40 0.35 -8.94
C PHE A 108 8.17 -1.07 -9.44
N ILE A 109 8.74 -2.02 -8.72
CA ILE A 109 8.62 -3.46 -8.96
C ILE A 109 7.82 -4.06 -7.82
N TYR A 110 6.78 -4.82 -8.17
CA TYR A 110 6.04 -5.61 -7.21
C TYR A 110 6.90 -6.75 -6.66
N ASN A 111 7.08 -6.80 -5.35
CA ASN A 111 7.87 -7.80 -4.64
C ASN A 111 6.99 -8.97 -4.18
N GLY A 112 6.41 -9.69 -5.14
CA GLY A 112 5.53 -10.81 -4.85
C GLY A 112 5.12 -11.57 -6.10
N ASP A 113 4.22 -12.53 -5.91
CA ASP A 113 3.67 -13.34 -7.00
C ASP A 113 2.27 -12.84 -7.40
N LYS A 114 2.15 -12.23 -8.59
CA LYS A 114 0.84 -11.78 -9.12
C LYS A 114 -0.14 -12.95 -9.33
N THR A 115 0.35 -14.17 -9.57
CA THR A 115 -0.49 -15.38 -9.67
C THR A 115 -1.14 -15.73 -8.33
N TYR A 116 -0.39 -15.54 -7.24
CA TYR A 116 -0.91 -15.71 -5.88
C TYR A 116 -2.00 -14.66 -5.58
N VAL A 117 -1.76 -13.39 -5.93
CA VAL A 117 -2.74 -12.30 -5.79
C VAL A 117 -4.03 -12.64 -6.52
N GLU A 118 -3.94 -13.06 -7.78
CA GLU A 118 -5.11 -13.44 -8.58
C GLU A 118 -5.87 -14.62 -7.95
N THR A 119 -5.15 -15.64 -7.50
CA THR A 119 -5.75 -16.82 -6.85
C THR A 119 -6.48 -16.42 -5.57
N LEU A 120 -5.87 -15.56 -4.74
CA LEU A 120 -6.46 -15.09 -3.51
C LEU A 120 -7.71 -14.24 -3.77
N LEU A 121 -7.66 -13.36 -4.76
CA LEU A 121 -8.79 -12.52 -5.17
C LEU A 121 -9.97 -13.38 -5.64
N ARG A 122 -9.73 -14.41 -6.44
CA ARG A 122 -10.77 -15.36 -6.88
C ARG A 122 -11.41 -16.08 -5.68
N ARG A 123 -10.61 -16.55 -4.73
CA ARG A 123 -11.10 -17.24 -3.52
C ARG A 123 -11.96 -16.33 -2.64
N LEU A 124 -11.54 -15.08 -2.44
CA LEU A 124 -12.29 -14.12 -1.63
C LEU A 124 -13.57 -13.63 -2.31
N SER A 125 -13.57 -13.51 -3.64
CA SER A 125 -14.75 -13.09 -4.41
C SER A 125 -15.79 -14.18 -4.60
N SER A 126 -15.46 -15.44 -4.27
CA SER A 126 -16.35 -16.60 -4.40
C SER A 126 -17.03 -17.01 -3.08
N ARG A 127 -16.75 -16.29 -1.99
CA ARG A 127 -17.40 -16.47 -0.68
C ARG A 127 -18.69 -15.65 -0.60
#